data_AF-A0A966WBD9-F1
#
_entry.id   AF-A0A966WBD9-F1
#
_cell.length_a   1.000
_cell.length_b   1.000
_cell.length_c   1.000
_cell.angle_alpha   90.00
_cell.angle_beta   90.00
_cell.angle_gamma   90.00
#
_symmetry.space_group_name_H-M   'P 1'
#
loop_
_entity.id
_entity.type
_entity.pdbx_description
1 polymer ?
#
loop_
_entity_poly.entity_id
_entity_poly.type
_entity_poly.pdbx_seq_one_letter_code
_entity_poly.pdbx_strand_id
1 'polypeptide(L)'
;MSIDPDKLKLFSFLLFSKLEGAVTSGMVHLGDRLGLYRALAAAPRALTTTQLAAETGLHERWVREWAYNQAAGRLISFSSLRSNPSAIDDDTFYLTPEQRAVLADESHPAFGMGMFHRLPQ
;
A
#
# COMPACT_ATOMS: atom_id res chain seq x y z
N MET A 1 -41.70 -11.10 -7.76
CA MET A 1 -40.70 -10.59 -6.80
C MET A 1 -39.89 -9.53 -7.53
N SER A 2 -40.03 -8.25 -7.19
CA SER A 2 -39.29 -7.15 -7.85
C SER A 2 -37.99 -6.87 -7.07
N ILE A 3 -36.95 -6.43 -7.79
CA ILE A 3 -35.69 -6.01 -7.18
C ILE A 3 -35.88 -4.65 -6.51
N ASP A 4 -35.39 -4.52 -5.28
CA ASP A 4 -35.27 -3.27 -4.55
C ASP A 4 -33.94 -2.57 -4.94
N PRO A 5 -33.98 -1.38 -5.56
CA PRO A 5 -32.77 -0.70 -6.06
C PRO A 5 -31.75 -0.35 -4.98
N ASP A 6 -32.20 0.00 -3.77
CA ASP A 6 -31.31 0.40 -2.68
C ASP A 6 -30.59 -0.82 -2.11
N LYS A 7 -31.31 -1.93 -1.92
CA LYS A 7 -30.71 -3.20 -1.51
C LYS A 7 -29.72 -3.72 -2.55
N LEU A 8 -30.04 -3.59 -3.84
CA LEU A 8 -29.13 -3.97 -4.93
C LEU A 8 -27.83 -3.16 -4.87
N LYS A 9 -27.91 -1.84 -4.71
CA LYS A 9 -26.73 -0.97 -4.63
C LYS A 9 -25.84 -1.33 -3.43
N LEU A 10 -26.44 -1.53 -2.26
CA LEU A 10 -25.71 -1.90 -1.04
C LEU A 10 -25.02 -3.26 -1.19
N PHE A 11 -25.73 -4.27 -1.71
CA PHE A 11 -25.14 -5.58 -1.93
C PHE A 11 -24.05 -5.56 -3.00
N SER A 12 -24.23 -4.79 -4.07
CA SER A 12 -23.20 -4.62 -5.11
C SER A 12 -21.94 -3.99 -4.51
N PHE A 13 -22.09 -2.92 -3.73
CA PHE A 13 -20.98 -2.29 -3.03
C PHE A 13 -20.25 -3.28 -2.12
N LEU A 14 -21.00 -4.03 -1.30
CA LEU A 14 -20.43 -5.07 -0.44
C LEU A 14 -19.61 -6.09 -1.23
N LEU A 15 -20.16 -6.63 -2.32
CA LEU A 15 -19.49 -7.63 -3.15
C LEU A 15 -18.18 -7.09 -3.74
N PHE A 16 -18.20 -5.89 -4.31
CA PHE A 16 -17.00 -5.28 -4.88
C PHE A 16 -15.96 -4.90 -3.83
N SER A 17 -16.36 -4.51 -2.61
CA SER A 17 -15.41 -4.30 -1.51
C SER A 17 -14.71 -5.58 -1.06
N LYS A 18 -15.33 -6.77 -1.22
CA LYS A 18 -14.63 -8.05 -0.98
C LYS A 18 -13.56 -8.32 -2.03
N LEU A 19 -13.88 -8.04 -3.29
CA LEU A 19 -12.91 -8.15 -4.39
C LEU A 19 -11.74 -7.17 -4.20
N GLU A 20 -12.03 -5.91 -3.87
CA GLU A 20 -11.03 -4.90 -3.53
C GLU A 20 -10.14 -5.38 -2.37
N GLY A 21 -10.74 -5.91 -1.29
CA GLY A 21 -9.99 -6.47 -0.17
C GLY A 21 -9.03 -7.59 -0.59
N ALA A 22 -9.45 -8.47 -1.49
CA ALA A 22 -8.59 -9.54 -2.02
C ALA A 22 -7.40 -8.99 -2.83
N VAL A 23 -7.65 -8.04 -3.73
CA VAL A 23 -6.60 -7.39 -4.55
C VAL A 23 -5.61 -6.64 -3.67
N THR A 24 -6.10 -5.82 -2.74
CA THR A 24 -5.27 -5.08 -1.78
C THR A 24 -4.44 -6.02 -0.91
N SER A 25 -5.00 -7.15 -0.49
CA SER A 25 -4.26 -8.16 0.29
C SER A 25 -3.08 -8.77 -0.48
N GLY A 26 -3.25 -8.99 -1.79
CA GLY A 26 -2.15 -9.42 -2.67
C GLY A 26 -1.04 -8.38 -2.79
N MET A 27 -1.39 -7.10 -2.92
CA MET A 27 -0.43 -5.99 -2.98
C MET A 27 0.32 -5.78 -1.66
N VAL A 28 -0.35 -6.01 -0.53
CA VAL A 28 0.25 -6.03 0.80
C VAL A 28 1.27 -7.17 0.92
N HIS A 29 0.89 -8.39 0.54
CA HIS A 29 1.82 -9.51 0.50
C HIS A 29 3.05 -9.22 -0.37
N LEU A 30 2.86 -8.67 -1.57
CA LEU A 30 3.94 -8.31 -2.48
C LEU A 30 4.89 -7.28 -1.86
N GLY A 31 4.32 -6.25 -1.20
CA GLY A 31 5.08 -5.20 -0.53
C GLY A 31 6.04 -5.73 0.53
N ASP A 32 5.56 -6.64 1.38
CA ASP A 32 6.38 -7.25 2.42
C ASP A 32 7.42 -8.22 1.84
N ARG A 33 7.02 -9.08 0.90
CA ARG A 33 7.92 -10.01 0.22
C ARG A 33 9.07 -9.33 -0.49
N LEU A 34 8.81 -8.19 -1.12
CA LEU A 34 9.82 -7.39 -1.82
C LEU A 34 10.60 -6.44 -0.88
N GLY A 35 10.25 -6.39 0.42
CA GLY A 35 10.93 -5.56 1.40
C GLY A 35 10.61 -4.06 1.33
N LEU A 36 9.57 -3.67 0.58
CA LEU A 36 9.19 -2.26 0.38
C LEU A 36 8.76 -1.60 1.69
N TYR A 37 7.99 -2.29 2.55
CA TYR A 37 7.63 -1.75 3.86
C TYR A 37 8.82 -1.60 4.79
N ARG A 38 9.74 -2.57 4.80
CA ARG A 38 10.98 -2.50 5.60
C ARG A 38 11.87 -1.34 5.15
N ALA A 39 11.99 -1.12 3.84
CA ALA A 39 12.74 0.02 3.30
C ALA A 39 12.12 1.36 3.73
N LEU A 40 10.80 1.52 3.62
CA LEU A 40 10.10 2.72 4.10
C LEU A 40 10.21 2.90 5.63
N ALA A 41 10.23 1.81 6.40
CA ALA A 41 10.38 1.86 7.85
C ALA A 41 11.79 2.25 8.29
N ALA A 42 12.81 1.76 7.59
CA ALA A 42 14.22 2.05 7.87
C ALA A 42 14.65 3.45 7.42
N ALA A 43 13.94 4.03 6.45
CA ALA A 43 14.26 5.35 5.92
C ALA A 43 14.12 6.44 7.01
N PRO A 44 15.11 7.34 7.15
CA PRO A 44 15.06 8.43 8.13
C PRO A 44 14.09 9.55 7.72
N ARG A 45 13.63 9.56 6.47
CA ARG A 45 12.70 10.55 5.88
C ARG A 45 11.82 9.88 4.82
N ALA A 46 10.75 10.57 4.43
CA ALA A 46 9.93 10.15 3.30
C ALA A 46 10.77 10.04 2.01
N LEU A 47 10.49 9.02 1.21
CA LEU A 47 11.23 8.65 0.00
C LEU A 47 10.41 8.91 -1.25
N THR A 48 11.02 9.40 -2.32
CA THR A 48 10.39 9.33 -3.66
C THR A 48 10.37 7.89 -4.16
N THR A 49 9.60 7.59 -5.21
CA THR A 49 9.59 6.25 -5.82
C THR A 49 10.95 5.87 -6.39
N THR A 50 11.69 6.84 -6.92
CA THR A 50 13.08 6.69 -7.37
C THR A 50 13.99 6.27 -6.22
N GLN A 51 13.88 6.93 -5.06
CA GLN A 51 14.68 6.60 -3.88
C GLN A 51 14.33 5.22 -3.34
N LEU A 52 13.03 4.91 -3.19
CA LEU A 52 12.57 3.61 -2.71
C LEU A 52 13.01 2.46 -3.64
N ALA A 53 12.98 2.67 -4.95
CA ALA A 53 13.45 1.71 -5.93
C ALA A 53 14.96 1.45 -5.82
N ALA A 54 15.75 2.50 -5.63
CA ALA A 54 17.19 2.38 -5.40
C ALA A 54 17.50 1.61 -4.11
N GLU A 55 16.81 1.92 -3.00
CA GLU A 55 16.99 1.25 -1.70
C GLU A 55 16.63 -0.25 -1.76
N THR A 56 15.67 -0.64 -2.61
CA THR A 56 15.20 -2.03 -2.71
C THR A 56 15.82 -2.81 -3.88
N GLY A 57 16.58 -2.15 -4.76
CA GLY A 57 17.12 -2.77 -5.97
C GLY A 57 16.04 -3.18 -6.98
N LEU A 58 14.86 -2.54 -6.93
CA LEU A 58 13.73 -2.85 -7.79
C LEU A 58 13.60 -1.85 -8.93
N HIS A 59 12.87 -2.22 -9.99
CA HIS A 59 12.64 -1.32 -11.11
C HIS A 59 11.65 -0.22 -10.72
N GLU A 60 12.05 1.05 -10.90
CA GLU A 60 11.31 2.22 -10.41
C GLU A 60 9.86 2.26 -10.88
N ARG A 61 9.59 1.94 -12.15
CA ARG A 61 8.21 1.93 -12.67
C ARG A 61 7.28 1.06 -11.83
N TRP A 62 7.72 -0.13 -11.39
CA TRP A 62 6.88 -1.05 -10.63
C TRP A 62 6.76 -0.64 -9.17
N VAL A 63 7.82 -0.09 -8.59
CA VAL A 63 7.79 0.51 -7.25
C VAL A 63 6.81 1.68 -7.21
N ARG A 64 6.78 2.49 -8.28
CA ARG A 64 5.84 3.59 -8.43
C ARG A 64 4.39 3.11 -8.42
N GLU A 65 4.04 2.18 -9.29
CA GLU A 65 2.67 1.63 -9.34
C GLU A 65 2.24 1.06 -7.98
N TRP A 66 3.14 0.31 -7.33
CA TRP A 66 2.89 -0.22 -5.99
C TRP A 66 2.69 0.90 -4.96
N ALA A 67 3.57 1.90 -4.91
CA ALA A 67 3.52 2.97 -3.91
C ALA A 67 2.23 3.79 -4.03
N TYR A 68 1.82 4.17 -5.24
CA TYR A 68 0.56 4.88 -5.44
C TYR A 68 -0.67 4.01 -5.13
N ASN A 69 -0.65 2.73 -5.49
CA ASN A 69 -1.72 1.80 -5.12
C ASN A 69 -1.88 1.71 -3.59
N GLN A 70 -0.78 1.53 -2.88
CA GLN A 70 -0.76 1.43 -1.42
C GLN A 70 -1.18 2.74 -0.72
N ALA A 71 -0.77 3.88 -1.26
CA ALA A 71 -1.16 5.19 -0.73
C ALA A 71 -2.65 5.48 -0.97
N ALA A 72 -3.17 5.15 -2.16
CA ALA A 72 -4.60 5.25 -2.46
C ALA A 72 -5.44 4.34 -1.56
N GLY A 73 -4.94 3.14 -1.27
CA GLY A 73 -5.51 2.22 -0.29
C GLY A 73 -5.30 2.62 1.18
N ARG A 74 -4.66 3.77 1.44
CA ARG A 74 -4.33 4.30 2.78
C ARG A 74 -3.49 3.38 3.65
N LEU A 75 -2.76 2.46 3.04
CA LEU A 75 -1.89 1.54 3.75
C LEU A 75 -0.52 2.14 4.02
N ILE A 76 -0.05 3.04 3.14
CA ILE A 76 1.12 3.89 3.38
C ILE A 76 0.71 5.36 3.29
N SER A 77 1.49 6.23 3.90
CA SER A 77 1.27 7.67 3.87
C SER A 77 2.12 8.32 2.78
N PHE A 78 1.68 9.48 2.28
CA PHE A 78 2.43 10.26 1.31
C PHE A 78 2.35 11.76 1.59
N SER A 79 3.30 12.51 1.07
CA SER A 79 3.33 13.97 1.04
C SER A 79 3.63 14.43 -0.39
N SER A 80 2.97 15.50 -0.84
CA SER A 80 3.12 16.04 -2.19
C SER A 80 3.52 17.50 -2.13
N LEU A 81 4.67 17.85 -2.71
CA LEU A 81 5.17 19.22 -2.78
C LEU A 81 4.40 20.07 -3.82
N ARG A 82 3.66 19.43 -4.73
CA ARG A 82 2.92 20.04 -5.86
C ARG A 82 3.71 21.13 -6.59
N SER A 83 4.77 20.75 -7.31
CA SER A 83 5.47 21.70 -8.17
C SER A 83 4.70 21.97 -9.48
N ASN A 84 5.10 23.03 -10.20
CA ASN A 84 4.53 23.39 -11.50
C ASN A 84 5.66 23.63 -12.54
N PRO A 85 5.78 22.79 -13.59
CA PRO A 85 4.96 21.61 -13.86
C PRO A 85 5.20 20.51 -12.83
N SER A 86 4.18 19.67 -12.60
CA SER A 86 4.30 18.58 -11.62
C SER A 86 5.37 17.58 -12.03
N ALA A 87 6.18 17.17 -11.06
CA ALA A 87 7.24 16.21 -11.23
C ALA A 87 6.92 14.92 -10.47
N ILE A 88 7.45 13.79 -10.94
CA ILE A 88 7.30 12.49 -10.29
C ILE A 88 7.89 12.52 -8.87
N ASP A 89 9.00 13.22 -8.68
CA ASP A 89 9.67 13.35 -7.39
C ASP A 89 9.00 14.38 -6.45
N ASP A 90 7.85 14.97 -6.83
CA ASP A 90 7.05 15.80 -5.94
C ASP A 90 6.41 14.98 -4.80
N ASP A 91 6.14 13.70 -5.08
CA ASP A 91 5.48 12.79 -4.16
C ASP A 91 6.50 11.95 -3.40
N THR A 92 6.38 11.97 -2.08
CA THR A 92 7.23 11.19 -1.17
C THR A 92 6.35 10.31 -0.27
N PHE A 93 6.81 9.10 -0.01
CA PHE A 93 6.07 8.04 0.67
C PHE A 93 6.76 7.68 1.98
N TYR A 94 5.98 7.34 3.01
CA TYR A 94 6.47 7.00 4.34
C TYR A 94 5.45 6.17 5.11
N LEU A 95 5.89 5.61 6.24
CA LEU A 95 5.01 4.96 7.22
C LEU A 95 4.88 5.84 8.47
N THR A 96 3.66 6.05 8.95
CA THR A 96 3.45 6.55 10.31
C THR A 96 3.93 5.49 11.33
N PRO A 97 4.07 5.86 12.62
CA PRO A 97 4.40 4.89 13.67
C PRO A 97 3.45 3.67 13.69
N GLU A 98 2.15 3.88 13.51
CA GLU A 98 1.14 2.82 13.51
C GLU A 98 1.26 1.93 12.27
N GLN A 99 1.43 2.53 11.10
CA GLN A 99 1.65 1.79 9.85
C GLN A 99 2.92 0.93 9.94
N ARG A 100 4.00 1.48 10.50
CA ARG A 100 5.27 0.76 10.73
C ARG A 100 5.08 -0.43 11.66
N ALA A 101 4.41 -0.23 12.80
CA ALA A 101 4.18 -1.28 13.79
C ALA A 101 3.38 -2.47 13.22
N VAL A 102 2.47 -2.23 12.29
CA VAL A 102 1.63 -3.28 11.67
C VAL A 102 2.31 -3.92 10.45
N LEU A 103 2.99 -3.14 9.62
CA LEU A 103 3.46 -3.56 8.29
C LEU A 103 4.96 -3.92 8.23
N ALA A 104 5.77 -3.51 9.19
CA ALA A 104 7.24 -3.61 9.06
C ALA A 104 8.00 -4.03 10.32
N ASP A 105 7.42 -3.94 11.51
CA ASP A 105 8.10 -4.29 12.76
C ASP A 105 7.76 -5.72 13.20
N GLU A 106 8.58 -6.70 12.78
CA GLU A 106 8.41 -8.11 13.12
C GLU A 106 8.46 -8.42 14.63
N SER A 107 9.00 -7.50 15.44
CA SER A 107 9.09 -7.65 16.90
C SER A 107 7.85 -7.13 17.63
N HIS A 108 7.02 -6.34 16.96
CA HIS A 108 5.85 -5.71 17.56
C HIS A 108 4.64 -6.67 17.57
N PRO A 109 3.87 -6.77 18.67
CA PRO A 109 2.71 -7.68 18.75
C PRO A 109 1.61 -7.44 17.70
N ALA A 110 1.54 -6.23 17.15
CA ALA A 110 0.58 -5.86 16.11
C ALA A 110 1.04 -6.20 14.68
N PHE A 111 2.24 -6.79 14.51
CA PHE A 111 2.76 -7.14 13.19
C PHE A 111 1.83 -8.13 12.49
N GLY A 112 1.22 -7.69 11.38
CA GLY A 112 0.12 -8.40 10.73
C GLY A 112 0.53 -9.17 9.48
N MET A 113 1.76 -8.99 8.97
CA MET A 113 2.13 -9.46 7.64
C MET A 113 2.06 -10.98 7.48
N GLY A 114 2.31 -11.74 8.55
CA GLY A 114 2.21 -13.20 8.55
C GLY A 114 0.84 -13.75 8.09
N MET A 115 -0.24 -12.98 8.23
CA MET A 115 -1.57 -13.37 7.74
C MET A 115 -1.68 -13.31 6.21
N PHE A 116 -1.01 -12.34 5.58
CA PHE A 116 -1.06 -12.13 4.12
C PHE A 116 -0.22 -13.14 3.35
N HIS A 117 0.80 -13.75 3.97
CA HIS A 117 1.56 -14.86 3.38
C HIS A 117 0.77 -16.16 3.22
N ARG A 118 -0.41 -16.27 3.83
CA ARG A 118 -1.26 -17.47 3.78
C ARG A 118 -2.35 -17.40 2.70
N LEU A 119 -2.35 -16.35 1.88
CA LEU A 119 -3.26 -16.26 0.75
C LEU A 119 -2.97 -17.36 -0.27
N PRO A 120 -4.00 -18.00 -0.86
CA PRO A 120 -3.81 -18.94 -1.96
C PRO A 120 -3.03 -18.27 -3.10
N GLN A 121 -1.99 -18.96 -3.59
CA GLN A 121 -1.17 -18.53 -4.73
C GLN A 121 -1.66 -19.18 -6.02
#